data_AF-A0A4S4KUD1-F1
#
_entry.id   AF-A0A4S4KUD1-F1
#
_cell.length_a   1.000
_cell.length_b   1.000
_cell.length_c   1.000
_cell.angle_alpha   90.00
_cell.angle_beta   90.00
_cell.angle_gamma   90.00
#
_symmetry.space_group_name_H-M   'P 1'
#
loop_
_entity.id
_entity.type
_entity.pdbx_description
1 polymer ?
#
loop_
_entity_poly.entity_id
_entity_poly.type
_entity_poly.pdbx_seq_one_letter_code
_entity_poly.pdbx_strand_id
1 'polypeptide(L)'
;MNDLEIDVGEEIVEPEVDISSFLERQRLSPQPSSAPPPADDEDEDDIDRTLDHISHQTRQDSKSKKGRVHQIEWDESLEELTREKAAADAARELKARFKAKTANERAKTFSSKVPSRPSTKGNVHKSYAEAPALPIDIAKPKNEKEGMEDFLDDLLG
;
A
#
# COMPACT_ATOMS: atom_id res chain seq x y z
N MET A 1 -31.03 -23.34 -14.79
CA MET A 1 -29.79 -23.99 -15.29
C MET A 1 -29.28 -23.09 -16.39
N ASN A 2 -28.42 -22.14 -16.03
CA ASN A 2 -27.70 -21.33 -16.99
C ASN A 2 -26.23 -21.63 -16.72
N ASP A 3 -25.63 -22.41 -17.61
CA ASP A 3 -24.23 -22.78 -17.58
C ASP A 3 -23.42 -21.56 -18.02
N LEU A 4 -22.73 -20.93 -17.07
CA LEU A 4 -21.67 -19.96 -17.35
C LEU A 4 -20.37 -20.74 -17.48
N GLU A 5 -20.11 -21.17 -18.71
CA GLU A 5 -18.82 -21.63 -19.20
C GLU A 5 -17.86 -20.43 -19.13
N ILE A 6 -17.15 -20.31 -18.01
CA ILE A 6 -16.02 -19.40 -17.89
C ILE A 6 -14.84 -20.15 -18.51
N ASP A 7 -14.41 -19.64 -19.66
CA ASP A 7 -13.24 -20.03 -20.43
C ASP A 7 -12.00 -20.16 -19.52
N VAL A 8 -11.58 -21.40 -19.27
CA VAL A 8 -10.41 -21.74 -18.46
C VAL A 8 -9.20 -21.88 -19.38
N GLY A 9 -8.31 -20.90 -19.31
CA GLY A 9 -6.88 -21.09 -19.55
C GLY A 9 -6.38 -20.89 -20.98
N GLU A 10 -6.16 -19.64 -21.39
CA GLU A 10 -5.08 -19.39 -22.34
C GLU A 10 -3.74 -19.62 -21.63
N GLU A 11 -3.05 -20.70 -22.01
CA GLU A 11 -1.68 -21.00 -21.60
C GLU A 11 -0.77 -19.87 -22.11
N ILE A 12 -0.35 -19.00 -21.20
CA ILE A 12 0.67 -17.99 -21.50
C ILE A 12 1.97 -18.76 -21.73
N VAL A 13 2.26 -19.08 -22.99
CA VAL A 13 3.53 -19.67 -23.41
C VAL A 13 4.60 -18.60 -23.19
N GLU A 14 5.25 -18.66 -22.03
CA GLU A 14 6.40 -17.81 -21.76
C GLU A 14 7.45 -18.08 -22.84
N PRO A 15 7.93 -17.04 -23.55
CA PRO A 15 8.95 -17.23 -24.57
C PRO A 15 10.21 -17.77 -23.89
N GLU A 16 10.73 -18.91 -24.36
CA GLU A 16 11.98 -19.48 -23.87
C GLU A 16 13.13 -18.49 -24.15
N VAL A 17 13.62 -17.83 -23.09
CA VAL A 17 14.76 -16.90 -23.18
C VAL A 17 16.05 -17.70 -23.07
N ASP A 18 16.86 -17.73 -24.13
CA ASP A 18 18.18 -18.37 -24.11
C ASP A 18 19.20 -17.53 -23.32
N ILE A 19 19.40 -17.94 -22.06
CA ILE A 19 20.37 -17.36 -21.13
C ILE A 19 21.84 -17.75 -21.43
N SER A 20 22.10 -18.61 -22.43
CA SER A 20 23.45 -19.09 -22.74
C SER A 20 24.38 -17.94 -23.16
N SER A 21 23.88 -17.01 -23.95
CA SER A 21 24.63 -15.82 -24.39
C SER A 21 24.93 -14.84 -23.24
N PHE A 22 24.05 -14.76 -22.25
CA PHE A 22 24.24 -13.95 -21.06
C PHE A 22 25.28 -14.57 -20.14
N LEU A 23 25.20 -15.89 -19.92
CA LEU A 23 26.18 -16.64 -19.12
C LEU A 23 27.56 -16.67 -19.76
N GLU A 24 27.65 -16.75 -21.09
CA GLU A 24 28.92 -16.66 -21.82
C GLU A 24 29.62 -15.31 -21.56
N ARG A 25 28.87 -14.21 -21.57
CA ARG A 25 29.39 -12.87 -21.23
C ARG A 25 29.79 -12.75 -19.76
N GLN A 26 29.11 -13.48 -18.86
CA GLN A 26 29.41 -13.48 -17.43
C GLN A 26 30.50 -14.49 -17.03
N ARG A 27 30.90 -15.37 -17.96
CA ARG A 27 31.98 -16.34 -17.76
C ARG A 27 33.32 -15.59 -17.79
N LEU A 28 33.63 -14.91 -16.70
CA LEU A 28 34.98 -14.47 -16.37
C LEU A 28 35.88 -15.71 -16.50
N SER A 29 36.93 -15.60 -17.31
CA SER A 29 37.92 -16.66 -17.50
C SER A 29 38.30 -17.28 -16.15
N PRO A 30 38.65 -18.57 -16.07
CA PRO A 30 39.18 -19.17 -14.86
C PRO A 30 40.60 -18.66 -14.59
N GLN A 31 40.74 -17.35 -14.34
CA GLN A 31 41.88 -16.78 -13.69
C GLN A 31 41.62 -16.85 -12.18
N PRO A 32 42.63 -17.18 -11.36
CA PRO A 32 42.51 -17.03 -9.92
C PRO A 32 42.15 -15.56 -9.64
N SER A 33 41.10 -15.36 -8.84
CA SER A 33 40.63 -14.04 -8.42
C SER A 33 41.82 -13.18 -7.98
N SER A 34 42.03 -12.05 -8.66
CA SER A 34 43.03 -11.04 -8.30
C SER A 34 42.48 -10.04 -7.26
N ALA A 35 41.42 -10.41 -6.54
CA ALA A 35 40.93 -9.62 -5.43
C ALA A 35 41.77 -9.94 -4.17
N PRO A 36 42.38 -8.94 -3.53
CA PRO A 36 43.03 -9.14 -2.23
C PRO A 36 41.99 -9.61 -1.21
N PRO A 37 42.35 -10.48 -0.25
CA PRO A 37 41.48 -10.81 0.86
C PRO A 37 41.10 -9.50 1.60
N PRO A 38 39.85 -9.36 2.08
CA PRO A 38 39.50 -8.22 2.92
C PRO A 38 40.43 -8.17 4.13
N ALA A 39 40.82 -6.96 4.53
CA ALA A 39 41.62 -6.77 5.73
C ALA A 39 40.82 -7.30 6.92
N ASP A 40 41.33 -8.35 7.55
CA ASP A 40 40.85 -8.79 8.84
C ASP A 40 41.15 -7.67 9.86
N ASP A 41 40.17 -7.36 10.71
CA ASP A 41 40.35 -6.77 12.05
C ASP A 41 40.09 -5.27 12.31
N GLU A 42 39.67 -4.41 11.36
CA GLU A 42 39.46 -2.97 11.69
C GLU A 42 38.00 -2.47 11.77
N ASP A 43 36.99 -3.24 11.33
CA ASP A 43 35.59 -2.77 11.28
C ASP A 43 34.57 -3.71 11.98
N GLU A 44 35.00 -4.60 12.89
CA GLU A 44 34.09 -5.52 13.58
C GLU A 44 33.23 -4.85 14.66
N ASP A 45 33.67 -3.72 15.20
CA ASP A 45 32.99 -2.98 16.27
C ASP A 45 31.89 -2.03 15.75
N ASP A 46 31.92 -1.68 14.47
CA ASP A 46 30.90 -0.83 13.82
C ASP A 46 29.66 -1.63 13.35
N ILE A 47 29.70 -2.96 13.48
CA ILE A 47 28.61 -3.85 13.10
C ILE A 47 27.70 -4.10 14.31
N ASP A 48 26.43 -3.70 14.21
CA ASP A 48 25.42 -3.96 15.24
C ASP A 48 25.10 -5.47 15.35
N ARG A 49 25.79 -6.16 16.25
CA ARG A 49 25.57 -7.59 16.57
C ARG A 49 24.30 -7.83 17.41
N THR A 50 23.53 -6.79 17.78
CA THR A 50 22.26 -6.98 18.50
C THR A 50 21.14 -7.55 17.62
N LEU A 51 21.37 -7.74 16.32
CA LEU A 51 20.42 -8.43 15.44
C LEU A 51 20.89 -9.82 15.00
N ASP A 52 22.13 -10.22 15.35
CA ASP A 52 22.68 -11.52 14.96
C ASP A 52 21.81 -12.68 15.49
N HIS A 53 21.29 -12.56 16.71
CA HIS A 53 20.43 -13.60 17.31
C HIS A 53 19.09 -13.78 16.59
N ILE A 54 18.57 -12.75 15.91
CA ILE A 54 17.35 -12.85 15.09
C ILE A 54 17.65 -13.59 13.78
N SER A 55 18.84 -13.38 13.22
CA SER A 55 19.30 -14.08 12.02
C SER A 55 19.57 -15.57 12.31
N HIS A 56 20.09 -15.91 13.49
CA HIS A 56 20.36 -17.30 13.88
C HIS A 56 19.07 -18.08 14.17
N GLN A 57 18.06 -17.45 14.77
CA GLN A 57 16.76 -18.07 15.04
C GLN A 57 16.01 -18.37 13.73
N THR A 58 16.02 -17.44 12.77
CA THR A 58 15.41 -17.64 11.44
C THR A 58 16.18 -18.63 10.56
N ARG A 59 17.48 -18.84 10.82
CA ARG A 59 18.32 -19.84 10.12
C ARG A 59 18.10 -21.29 10.55
N GLN A 60 17.63 -21.54 11.78
CA GLN A 60 17.34 -22.92 12.20
C GLN A 60 16.08 -23.49 11.54
N ASP A 61 15.10 -22.64 11.24
CA ASP A 61 13.89 -23.04 10.48
C ASP A 61 14.06 -22.89 8.96
N SER A 62 15.10 -22.17 8.51
CA SER A 62 15.47 -22.08 7.09
C SER A 62 16.67 -22.97 6.77
N LYS A 63 16.45 -24.30 6.85
CA LYS A 63 17.10 -25.19 5.88
C LYS A 63 16.70 -24.71 4.49
N SER A 64 17.58 -23.90 3.89
CA SER A 64 17.54 -23.32 2.56
C SER A 64 16.70 -24.15 1.59
N LYS A 65 15.45 -23.73 1.41
CA LYS A 65 14.49 -24.26 0.45
C LYS A 65 14.64 -23.54 -0.89
N LYS A 66 15.86 -23.26 -1.36
CA LYS A 66 16.01 -22.78 -2.73
C LYS A 66 15.54 -23.92 -3.65
N GLY A 67 14.38 -23.76 -4.27
CA GLY A 67 13.72 -24.78 -5.09
C GLY A 67 12.58 -25.57 -4.42
N ARG A 68 12.19 -25.29 -3.16
CA ARG A 68 11.02 -25.96 -2.56
C ARG A 68 9.76 -25.12 -2.79
N VAL A 69 9.08 -25.37 -3.91
CA VAL A 69 7.77 -24.80 -4.22
C VAL A 69 6.79 -25.26 -3.13
N HIS A 70 6.17 -24.31 -2.43
CA HIS A 70 5.04 -24.59 -1.53
C HIS A 70 3.79 -24.10 -2.22
N GLN A 71 2.86 -25.01 -2.45
CA GLN A 71 1.53 -24.64 -2.90
C GLN A 71 0.79 -24.10 -1.68
N ILE A 72 0.49 -22.80 -1.71
CA ILE A 72 -0.35 -22.17 -0.69
C ILE A 72 -1.77 -22.27 -1.24
N GLU A 73 -2.60 -23.07 -0.57
CA GLU A 73 -4.03 -23.10 -0.85
C GLU A 73 -4.70 -21.93 -0.13
N TRP A 74 -5.65 -21.30 -0.79
CA TRP A 74 -6.52 -20.32 -0.15
C TRP A 74 -7.48 -21.09 0.77
N ASP A 75 -7.07 -21.30 2.01
CA ASP A 75 -7.89 -21.90 3.03
C ASP A 75 -8.77 -20.86 3.75
N GLU A 76 -9.79 -21.35 4.45
CA GLU A 76 -10.75 -20.49 5.17
C GLU A 76 -10.06 -19.63 6.24
N SER A 77 -8.97 -20.11 6.82
CA SER A 77 -8.19 -19.36 7.81
C SER A 77 -7.49 -18.15 7.20
N LEU A 78 -6.92 -18.30 6.00
CA LEU A 78 -6.31 -17.21 5.26
C LEU A 78 -7.36 -16.19 4.81
N GLU A 79 -8.55 -16.66 4.42
CA GLU A 79 -9.66 -15.76 4.09
C GLU A 79 -10.13 -14.96 5.32
N GLU A 80 -10.26 -15.60 6.49
CA GLU A 80 -10.64 -14.91 7.72
C GLU A 80 -9.59 -13.85 8.13
N LEU A 81 -8.30 -14.21 8.06
CA LEU A 81 -7.20 -13.28 8.34
C LEU A 81 -7.17 -12.09 7.38
N THR A 82 -7.40 -12.33 6.08
CA THR A 82 -7.44 -11.24 5.10
C THR A 82 -8.64 -10.32 5.31
N ARG A 83 -9.81 -10.87 5.70
CA ARG A 83 -10.99 -10.10 6.07
C ARG A 83 -10.77 -9.26 7.32
N GLU A 84 -10.17 -9.82 8.37
CA GLU A 84 -9.85 -9.09 9.61
C GLU A 84 -8.84 -7.98 9.34
N LYS A 85 -7.79 -8.26 8.56
CA LYS A 85 -6.80 -7.26 8.15
C LYS A 85 -7.48 -6.10 7.42
N ALA A 86 -8.37 -6.38 6.48
CA ALA A 86 -9.07 -5.33 5.74
C ALA A 86 -9.91 -4.44 6.67
N ALA A 87 -10.57 -5.02 7.68
CA ALA A 87 -11.32 -4.26 8.68
C ALA A 87 -10.41 -3.37 9.55
N ALA A 88 -9.26 -3.91 9.98
CA ALA A 88 -8.27 -3.16 10.77
C ALA A 88 -7.65 -2.02 9.98
N ASP A 89 -7.29 -2.26 8.72
CA ASP A 89 -6.72 -1.26 7.81
C ASP A 89 -7.74 -0.14 7.51
N ALA A 90 -9.01 -0.49 7.28
CA ALA A 90 -10.08 0.49 7.10
C ALA A 90 -10.25 1.38 8.35
N ALA A 91 -10.22 0.79 9.55
CA ALA A 91 -10.29 1.55 10.80
C ALA A 91 -9.09 2.49 10.98
N ARG A 92 -7.88 2.01 10.65
CA ARG A 92 -6.65 2.82 10.69
C ARG A 92 -6.70 3.97 9.70
N GLU A 93 -7.16 3.72 8.47
CA GLU A 93 -7.30 4.72 7.42
C GLU A 93 -8.34 5.79 7.79
N LEU A 94 -9.50 5.41 8.34
CA LEU A 94 -10.48 6.37 8.85
C LEU A 94 -9.89 7.28 9.94
N LYS A 95 -9.11 6.72 10.86
CA LYS A 95 -8.43 7.49 11.91
C LYS A 95 -7.37 8.42 11.33
N ALA A 96 -6.60 7.96 10.35
CA ALA A 96 -5.60 8.77 9.65
C ALA A 96 -6.27 9.95 8.93
N ARG A 97 -7.35 9.70 8.18
CA ARG A 97 -8.14 10.74 7.50
C ARG A 97 -8.72 11.75 8.47
N PHE A 98 -9.28 11.31 9.60
CA PHE A 98 -9.82 12.22 10.60
C PHE A 98 -8.71 13.08 11.24
N LYS A 99 -7.56 12.48 11.56
CA LYS A 99 -6.41 13.21 12.10
C LYS A 99 -5.85 14.21 11.08
N ALA A 100 -5.74 13.84 9.81
CA ALA A 100 -5.31 14.73 8.75
C ALA A 100 -6.29 15.88 8.53
N LYS A 101 -7.60 15.60 8.49
CA LYS A 101 -8.65 16.62 8.34
C LYS A 101 -8.64 17.62 9.51
N THR A 102 -8.54 17.13 10.75
CA THR A 102 -8.47 18.01 11.93
C THR A 102 -7.16 18.81 11.99
N ALA A 103 -6.04 18.24 11.53
CA ALA A 103 -4.78 18.97 11.40
C ALA A 103 -4.86 20.07 10.34
N ASN A 104 -5.48 19.80 9.18
CA ASN A 104 -5.68 20.80 8.12
C ASN A 104 -6.60 21.93 8.56
N GLU A 105 -7.69 21.64 9.25
CA GLU A 105 -8.58 22.68 9.80
C GLU A 105 -7.85 23.55 10.84
N ARG A 106 -7.06 22.95 11.73
CA ARG A 106 -6.21 23.72 12.67
C ARG A 106 -5.15 24.54 11.95
N ALA A 107 -4.45 23.98 10.97
CA ALA A 107 -3.45 24.71 10.19
C ALA A 107 -4.06 25.87 9.40
N LYS A 108 -5.33 25.73 8.95
CA LYS A 108 -6.08 26.78 8.26
C LYS A 108 -6.50 27.93 9.20
N THR A 109 -6.81 27.65 10.46
CA THR A 109 -7.09 28.71 11.45
C THR A 109 -5.84 29.43 11.95
N PHE A 110 -4.66 28.79 11.94
CA PHE A 110 -3.39 29.42 12.36
C PHE A 110 -2.59 30.08 11.21
N SER A 111 -2.88 29.79 9.95
CA SER A 111 -2.25 30.46 8.78
C SER A 111 -2.94 31.77 8.38
N SER A 112 -4.05 32.12 9.04
CA SER A 112 -4.72 33.42 8.95
C SER A 112 -3.95 34.53 9.72
N LYS A 113 -2.73 34.86 9.29
CA LYS A 113 -2.18 36.22 9.46
C LYS A 113 -2.80 37.04 8.32
N VAL A 114 -3.70 38.02 8.51
CA VAL A 114 -3.53 39.45 8.90
C VAL A 114 -4.92 40.14 8.73
N PRO A 115 -5.27 41.34 9.26
CA PRO A 115 -5.12 41.95 10.59
C PRO A 115 -6.49 42.30 11.25
N SER A 116 -6.44 42.62 12.54
CA SER A 116 -7.53 43.25 13.32
C SER A 116 -7.93 44.63 12.77
N ARG A 117 -9.24 44.93 12.69
CA ARG A 117 -9.85 46.29 12.80
C ARG A 117 -11.37 46.20 13.05
N PRO A 118 -12.03 47.26 13.58
CA PRO A 118 -12.69 47.18 14.87
C PRO A 118 -14.22 47.14 14.83
N SER A 119 -14.75 46.62 15.93
CA SER A 119 -16.07 46.82 16.54
C SER A 119 -17.01 47.84 15.87
N THR A 120 -18.15 47.34 15.37
CA THR A 120 -19.40 48.11 15.33
C THR A 120 -20.47 47.29 16.03
N LYS A 121 -20.95 47.83 17.16
CA LYS A 121 -22.12 47.38 17.92
C LYS A 121 -23.30 47.09 17.00
N GLY A 122 -23.83 45.88 17.09
CA GLY A 122 -25.02 45.45 16.37
C GLY A 122 -25.71 44.31 17.11
N ASN A 123 -26.46 44.68 18.15
CA ASN A 123 -27.71 44.07 18.59
C ASN A 123 -27.73 42.54 18.90
N VAL A 124 -27.78 42.26 20.20
CA VAL A 124 -28.11 40.96 20.78
C VAL A 124 -29.60 40.66 20.51
N HIS A 125 -29.88 39.94 19.45
CA HIS A 125 -31.15 39.23 19.31
C HIS A 125 -30.89 37.78 18.89
N LYS A 126 -31.17 36.88 19.84
CA LYS A 126 -31.57 35.49 19.61
C LYS A 126 -30.56 34.65 18.84
N SER A 127 -29.54 34.20 19.58
CA SER A 127 -28.73 33.03 19.25
C SER A 127 -29.57 31.75 19.32
N TYR A 128 -30.47 31.56 18.35
CA TYR A 128 -30.77 30.23 17.86
C TYR A 128 -29.75 29.99 16.76
N ALA A 129 -28.77 29.12 17.02
CA ALA A 129 -27.92 28.61 15.96
C ALA A 129 -28.84 27.85 15.00
N GLU A 130 -29.15 28.47 13.86
CA GLU A 130 -29.82 27.80 12.76
C GLU A 130 -28.93 26.62 12.35
N ALA A 131 -29.40 25.40 12.63
CA ALA A 131 -28.67 24.21 12.28
C ALA A 131 -28.47 24.21 10.76
N PRO A 132 -27.25 23.92 10.26
CA PRO A 132 -27.04 23.76 8.83
C PRO A 132 -28.06 22.76 8.30
N ALA A 133 -28.72 23.09 7.19
CA ALA A 133 -29.67 22.21 6.54
C ALA A 133 -29.03 20.82 6.39
N LEU A 134 -29.75 19.78 6.83
CA LEU A 134 -29.33 18.41 6.57
C LEU A 134 -29.13 18.27 5.05
N PRO A 135 -28.05 17.63 4.57
CA PRO A 135 -27.95 17.28 3.17
C PRO A 135 -29.13 16.37 2.82
N ILE A 136 -30.18 16.95 2.22
CA ILE A 136 -31.30 16.20 1.63
C ILE A 136 -30.99 15.92 0.16
N ASP A 137 -29.72 15.77 -0.18
CA ASP A 137 -29.31 15.13 -1.42
C ASP A 137 -28.97 13.68 -1.07
N ILE A 138 -30.01 12.90 -0.77
CA ILE A 138 -29.98 11.51 -1.22
C ILE A 138 -30.14 11.62 -2.74
N ALA A 139 -29.07 12.05 -3.41
CA ALA A 139 -28.92 11.81 -4.83
C ALA A 139 -29.15 10.30 -4.94
N LYS A 140 -30.24 9.94 -5.62
CA LYS A 140 -30.53 8.56 -5.98
C LYS A 140 -29.20 7.94 -6.37
N PRO A 141 -28.77 6.81 -5.78
CA PRO A 141 -27.54 6.17 -6.22
C PRO A 141 -27.65 6.07 -7.74
N LYS A 142 -26.76 6.76 -8.46
CA LYS A 142 -26.73 6.68 -9.92
C LYS A 142 -26.72 5.20 -10.22
N ASN A 143 -27.62 4.76 -11.10
CA ASN A 143 -27.68 3.34 -11.42
C ASN A 143 -26.29 2.95 -11.89
N GLU A 144 -25.78 1.80 -11.46
CA GLU A 144 -24.39 1.37 -11.69
C GLU A 144 -23.98 1.49 -13.18
N LYS A 145 -24.96 1.29 -14.06
CA LYS A 145 -24.86 1.50 -15.51
C LYS A 145 -24.52 2.93 -15.92
N GLU A 146 -25.17 3.92 -15.34
CA GLU A 146 -24.96 5.35 -15.63
C GLU A 146 -23.57 5.81 -15.16
N GLY A 147 -23.09 5.24 -14.04
CA GLY A 147 -21.72 5.48 -13.58
C GLY A 147 -20.65 4.86 -14.48
N MET A 148 -20.93 3.70 -15.09
CA MET A 148 -20.04 3.09 -16.10
C MET A 148 -20.05 3.87 -17.42
N GLU A 149 -21.21 4.38 -17.84
CA GLU A 149 -21.34 5.20 -19.06
C GLU A 149 -20.50 6.49 -18.94
N ASP A 150 -20.63 7.23 -17.82
CA ASP A 150 -19.82 8.43 -17.55
C ASP A 150 -18.30 8.13 -17.58
N PHE A 151 -17.88 6.97 -17.06
CA PHE A 151 -16.47 6.55 -17.04
C PHE A 151 -15.94 6.15 -18.42
N LEU A 152 -16.76 5.48 -19.24
CA LEU A 152 -16.38 5.06 -20.58
C LEU A 152 -16.25 6.27 -21.53
N ASP A 153 -17.12 7.28 -21.35
CA ASP A 153 -17.05 8.52 -22.13
C ASP A 153 -15.77 9.32 -21.80
N ASP A 154 -15.34 9.36 -20.53
CA ASP A 154 -14.09 10.03 -20.13
C ASP A 154 -12.83 9.27 -20.62
N LEU A 155 -12.92 7.95 -20.77
CA LEU A 155 -11.82 7.11 -21.27
C LEU A 155 -11.66 7.17 -22.79
N LEU A 156 -12.74 7.42 -23.54
CA LEU A 156 -12.76 7.45 -25.00
C LEU A 156 -12.71 8.88 -25.60
N GLY A 157 -12.80 9.92 -24.76
CA GLY A 157 -12.80 11.34 -25.13
C GLY A 157 -11.43 11.96 -25.40
#